data_AF-A0A1W9H394-F1
#
_entry.id   AF-A0A1W9H394-F1
#
_cell.length_a   1.000
_cell.length_b   1.000
_cell.length_c   1.000
_cell.angle_alpha   90.00
_cell.angle_beta   90.00
_cell.angle_gamma   90.00
#
_symmetry.space_group_name_H-M   'P 1'
#
loop_
_entity.id
_entity.type
_entity.pdbx_description
1 polymer ?
#
loop_
_entity_poly.entity_id
_entity_poly.type
_entity_poly.pdbx_seq_one_letter_code
_entity_poly.pdbx_strand_id
1 'polypeptide(L)'
;MFALCSRVLPIESRAVFLALAALYRIAWDCRHAPAPPSLHLRALLAFLYLHGDGRREPFDRFWRICQTPDPEDELERGRTAYMRTSYSMTEWEGIRRAVGVPGDIDTMSAIRALAHRAGPKAQGAGPSKL
;
A
#
# COMPACT_ATOMS: atom_id res chain seq x y z
N MET A 1 -10.91 -24.99 9.33
CA MET A 1 -9.63 -25.18 10.04
C MET A 1 -8.51 -25.04 9.02
N PHE A 2 -8.11 -23.80 8.71
CA PHE A 2 -7.10 -23.52 7.69
C PHE A 2 -5.73 -23.51 8.35
N ALA A 3 -4.91 -24.49 7.98
CA ALA A 3 -3.54 -24.57 8.43
C ALA A 3 -2.74 -23.42 7.80
N LEU A 4 -2.16 -22.57 8.66
CA LEU A 4 -1.04 -21.68 8.37
C LEU A 4 0.15 -22.49 7.84
N CYS A 5 0.06 -22.93 6.59
CA CYS A 5 1.14 -23.63 5.90
C CYS A 5 2.13 -22.59 5.39
N SER A 6 3.01 -22.19 6.30
CA SER A 6 4.29 -21.58 5.98
C SER A 6 5.15 -22.57 5.20
N ARG A 7 4.99 -22.67 3.88
CA ARG A 7 5.95 -23.36 3.00
C ARG A 7 5.71 -22.97 1.54
N VAL A 8 6.58 -22.06 1.07
CA VAL A 8 6.87 -21.78 -0.35
C VAL A 8 5.62 -21.52 -1.19
N LEU A 9 5.06 -20.31 -1.03
CA LEU A 9 4.33 -19.70 -2.13
C LEU A 9 5.24 -19.70 -3.37
N PRO A 10 4.73 -20.01 -4.58
CA PRO A 10 5.47 -19.83 -5.83
C PRO A 10 6.18 -18.46 -5.81
N ILE A 11 7.38 -18.35 -6.39
CA ILE A 11 8.17 -17.10 -6.34
C ILE A 11 7.30 -15.90 -6.78
N GLU A 12 6.45 -16.12 -7.79
CA GLU A 12 5.43 -15.20 -8.28
C GLU A 12 4.44 -14.78 -7.19
N SER A 13 3.85 -15.73 -6.46
CA SER A 13 2.95 -15.46 -5.35
C SER A 13 3.63 -14.68 -4.21
N ARG A 14 4.91 -14.94 -3.92
CA ARG A 14 5.66 -14.15 -2.93
C ARG A 14 5.92 -12.72 -3.40
N ALA A 15 6.25 -12.54 -4.68
CA ALA A 15 6.46 -11.22 -5.27
C ALA A 15 5.16 -10.39 -5.28
N VAL A 16 4.02 -11.00 -5.59
CA VAL A 16 2.68 -10.37 -5.49
C VAL A 16 2.39 -9.93 -4.06
N PHE A 17 2.64 -10.78 -3.07
CA PHE A 17 2.45 -10.42 -1.65
C PHE A 17 3.33 -9.24 -1.21
N LEU A 18 4.61 -9.23 -1.62
CA LEU A 18 5.53 -8.14 -1.31
C LEU A 18 5.11 -6.83 -1.99
N ALA A 19 4.68 -6.90 -3.25
CA ALA A 19 4.21 -5.74 -3.99
C ALA A 19 2.92 -5.17 -3.38
N LEU A 20 1.97 -6.01 -2.97
CA LEU A 20 0.78 -5.59 -2.25
C LEU A 20 1.11 -4.96 -0.89
N ALA A 21 2.05 -5.52 -0.14
CA ALA A 21 2.50 -4.95 1.13
C ALA A 21 3.19 -3.58 0.93
N ALA A 22 3.99 -3.44 -0.13
CA ALA A 22 4.60 -2.16 -0.49
C ALA A 22 3.54 -1.11 -0.86
N LEU A 23 2.56 -1.45 -1.70
CA LEU A 23 1.45 -0.54 -2.01
C LEU A 23 0.60 -0.20 -0.78
N TYR A 24 0.35 -1.17 0.10
CA TYR A 24 -0.37 -0.93 1.37
C TYR A 24 0.37 0.11 2.21
N ARG A 25 1.71 -0.04 2.32
CA ARG A 25 2.54 0.92 3.05
C ARG A 25 2.44 2.33 2.45
N ILE A 26 2.51 2.43 1.12
CA ILE A 26 2.37 3.71 0.40
C ILE A 26 1.00 4.33 0.66
N ALA A 27 -0.08 3.56 0.55
CA ALA A 27 -1.44 4.03 0.82
C ALA A 27 -1.59 4.54 2.27
N TRP A 28 -0.95 3.86 3.22
CA TRP A 28 -0.93 4.29 4.62
C TRP A 28 -0.10 5.55 4.86
N ASP A 29 1.06 5.69 4.21
CA ASP A 29 1.91 6.88 4.32
C ASP A 29 1.29 8.11 3.67
N CYS A 30 0.38 7.92 2.72
CA CYS A 30 -0.34 9.01 2.08
C CYS A 30 -1.12 9.89 3.07
N ARG A 31 -1.38 9.43 4.30
CA ARG A 31 -1.99 10.26 5.35
C ARG A 31 -1.13 11.43 5.81
N HIS A 32 0.18 11.34 5.57
CA HIS A 32 1.16 12.31 6.06
C HIS A 32 1.63 13.24 4.95
N ALA A 33 1.78 12.72 3.74
CA ALA A 33 2.19 13.48 2.57
C ALA A 33 1.76 12.74 1.30
N PRO A 34 1.59 13.43 0.16
CA PRO A 34 1.44 12.78 -1.14
C PRO A 34 2.64 11.86 -1.43
N ALA A 35 2.38 10.70 -2.03
CA ALA A 35 3.43 9.86 -2.57
C ALA A 35 4.07 10.57 -3.77
N PRO A 36 5.40 10.72 -3.82
CA PRO A 36 6.05 11.34 -4.97
C PRO A 36 5.91 10.46 -6.22
N PRO A 37 5.75 11.05 -7.42
CA PRO A 37 5.83 10.31 -8.67
C PRO A 37 7.19 9.61 -8.75
N SER A 38 7.18 8.28 -8.74
CA SER A 38 8.42 7.49 -8.75
C SER A 38 8.34 6.29 -9.69
N LEU A 39 9.49 5.92 -10.25
CA LEU A 39 9.61 4.71 -11.08
C LEU A 39 9.26 3.46 -10.29
N HIS A 40 9.62 3.39 -9.01
CA HIS A 40 9.29 2.27 -8.12
C HIS A 40 7.78 2.06 -7.99
N LEU A 41 7.01 3.13 -7.76
CA LEU A 41 5.55 3.04 -7.68
C LEU A 41 4.95 2.58 -9.01
N ARG A 42 5.42 3.12 -10.14
CA ARG A 42 4.98 2.66 -11.47
C ARG A 42 5.30 1.18 -11.71
N ALA A 43 6.48 0.73 -11.32
CA ALA A 43 6.90 -0.65 -11.47
C ALA A 43 6.03 -1.60 -10.63
N LEU A 44 5.69 -1.24 -9.38
CA LEU A 44 4.80 -2.01 -8.53
C LEU A 44 3.39 -2.14 -9.15
N LEU A 45 2.82 -1.03 -9.62
CA LEU A 45 1.50 -1.03 -10.25
C LEU A 45 1.50 -1.84 -11.55
N ALA A 46 2.51 -1.68 -12.41
CA ALA A 46 2.65 -2.45 -13.64
C ALA A 46 2.82 -3.95 -13.36
N PHE A 47 3.66 -4.32 -12.39
CA PHE A 47 3.86 -5.70 -11.97
C PHE A 47 2.55 -6.34 -11.50
N LEU A 48 1.79 -5.67 -10.63
CA LEU A 48 0.51 -6.17 -10.15
C LEU A 48 -0.56 -6.20 -11.24
N TYR A 49 -0.54 -5.24 -12.18
CA TYR A 49 -1.45 -5.25 -13.32
C TYR A 49 -1.24 -6.47 -14.22
N LEU A 50 0.02 -6.84 -14.48
CA LEU A 50 0.37 -8.03 -15.27
C LEU A 50 -0.06 -9.35 -14.60
N HIS A 51 -0.23 -9.35 -13.27
CA HIS A 51 -0.72 -10.50 -12.50
C HIS A 51 -2.21 -10.39 -12.16
N GLY A 52 -2.89 -9.36 -12.66
CA GLY A 52 -4.29 -9.10 -12.38
C GLY A 52 -5.24 -9.64 -13.44
N ASP A 53 -6.53 -9.42 -13.21
CA ASP A 53 -7.64 -9.76 -14.10
C ASP A 53 -7.79 -8.86 -15.35
N GLY A 54 -6.78 -8.04 -15.66
CA GLY A 54 -6.78 -7.11 -16.80
C GLY A 54 -7.51 -5.78 -16.57
N ARG A 55 -8.19 -5.58 -15.43
CA ARG A 55 -8.84 -4.29 -15.12
C ARG A 55 -7.80 -3.24 -14.77
N ARG A 56 -7.77 -2.15 -15.54
CA ARG A 56 -6.81 -1.07 -15.36
C ARG A 56 -7.23 -0.02 -14.32
N GLU A 57 -8.53 0.15 -14.14
CA GLU A 57 -9.12 1.21 -13.32
C GLU A 57 -8.50 1.36 -11.92
N PRO A 58 -8.42 0.32 -11.06
CA PRO A 58 -7.94 0.51 -9.70
C PRO A 58 -6.47 0.92 -9.64
N PHE A 59 -5.66 0.52 -10.62
CA PHE A 59 -4.26 0.91 -10.75
C PHE A 59 -4.11 2.39 -11.12
N ASP A 60 -4.87 2.85 -12.10
CA ASP A 60 -4.86 4.26 -12.56
C ASP A 60 -5.41 5.21 -11.49
N ARG A 61 -6.44 4.78 -10.76
CA ARG A 61 -7.00 5.55 -9.64
C ARG A 61 -6.03 5.60 -8.47
N PHE A 62 -5.44 4.48 -8.08
CA PHE A 62 -4.40 4.45 -7.04
C PHE A 62 -3.27 5.43 -7.36
N TRP A 63 -2.72 5.36 -8.58
CA TRP A 63 -1.68 6.28 -9.06
C TRP A 63 -2.10 7.74 -8.87
N ARG A 64 -3.27 8.14 -9.38
CA ARG A 64 -3.72 9.53 -9.29
C ARG A 64 -3.95 9.99 -7.85
N ILE A 65 -4.65 9.20 -7.05
CA ILE A 65 -5.05 9.58 -5.69
C ILE A 65 -3.82 9.76 -4.80
N CYS A 66 -2.88 8.80 -4.79
CA CYS A 66 -1.73 8.86 -3.89
C CYS A 66 -0.84 10.09 -4.15
N GLN A 67 -0.93 10.70 -5.33
CA GLN A 67 -0.18 11.89 -5.74
C GLN A 67 -0.95 13.20 -5.58
N THR A 68 -2.21 13.18 -5.12
CA THR A 68 -2.98 14.42 -4.93
C THR A 68 -2.23 15.36 -3.99
N PRO A 69 -1.81 16.55 -4.48
CA PRO A 69 -1.02 17.49 -3.70
C PRO A 69 -1.82 18.03 -2.52
N ASP A 70 -1.10 18.41 -1.46
CA ASP A 70 -1.74 19.09 -0.35
C ASP A 70 -2.12 20.52 -0.76
N PRO A 71 -3.34 20.99 -0.43
CA PRO A 71 -3.73 22.38 -0.63
C PRO A 71 -2.95 23.31 0.30
N GLU A 72 -2.94 24.60 -0.02
CA GLU A 72 -2.30 25.62 0.83
C GLU A 72 -3.06 25.78 2.17
N ASP A 73 -4.39 25.75 2.11
CA ASP A 73 -5.29 25.86 3.26
C ASP A 73 -5.16 24.67 4.23
N GLU A 74 -5.06 24.96 5.53
CA GLU A 74 -4.81 23.95 6.58
C GLU A 74 -6.00 23.01 6.82
N LEU A 75 -7.23 23.52 6.74
CA LEU A 75 -8.43 22.71 6.91
C LEU A 75 -8.60 21.74 5.74
N GLU A 76 -8.45 22.25 4.53
CA GLU A 76 -8.48 21.44 3.31
C GLU A 76 -7.31 20.44 3.26
N ARG A 77 -6.16 20.74 3.89
CA ARG A 77 -5.03 19.81 4.00
C ARG A 77 -5.40 18.57 4.80
N GLY A 78 -6.06 18.76 5.95
CA GLY A 78 -6.55 17.64 6.76
C GLY A 78 -7.56 16.77 6.00
N ARG A 79 -8.50 17.40 5.29
CA ARG A 79 -9.49 16.72 4.45
C ARG A 79 -8.83 15.94 3.30
N THR A 80 -7.88 16.56 2.61
CA THR A 80 -7.16 15.97 1.48
C THR A 80 -6.33 14.77 1.93
N ALA A 81 -5.62 14.88 3.06
CA ALA A 81 -4.87 13.77 3.64
C ALA A 81 -5.77 12.57 4.00
N TYR A 82 -6.94 12.84 4.59
CA TYR A 82 -7.94 11.81 4.90
C TYR A 82 -8.46 11.13 3.62
N MET A 83 -8.88 11.91 2.62
CA MET A 83 -9.39 11.39 1.35
C MET A 83 -8.33 10.58 0.61
N ARG A 84 -7.09 11.08 0.58
CA ARG A 84 -5.96 10.41 -0.09
C ARG A 84 -5.71 9.03 0.50
N THR A 85 -5.66 8.93 1.82
CA THR A 85 -5.48 7.64 2.51
C THR A 85 -6.65 6.71 2.27
N SER A 86 -7.88 7.19 2.49
CA SER A 86 -9.09 6.37 2.42
C SER A 86 -9.31 5.82 1.02
N TYR A 87 -9.20 6.67 -0.01
CA TYR A 87 -9.39 6.24 -1.39
C TYR A 87 -8.21 5.42 -1.90
N SER A 88 -6.96 5.72 -1.52
CA SER A 88 -5.83 4.84 -1.88
C SER A 88 -6.01 3.43 -1.28
N MET A 89 -6.55 3.31 -0.06
CA MET A 89 -6.87 2.02 0.54
C MET A 89 -8.02 1.30 -0.19
N THR A 90 -9.04 2.03 -0.64
CA THR A 90 -10.11 1.47 -1.48
C THR A 90 -9.55 0.90 -2.78
N GLU A 91 -8.70 1.66 -3.48
CA GLU A 91 -8.10 1.20 -4.73
C GLU A 91 -7.09 0.06 -4.49
N TRP A 92 -6.34 0.10 -3.40
CA TRP A 92 -5.46 -1.00 -2.98
C TRP A 92 -6.23 -2.32 -2.79
N GLU A 93 -7.39 -2.26 -2.14
CA GLU A 93 -8.28 -3.41 -1.96
C GLU A 93 -8.83 -3.90 -3.31
N GLY A 94 -9.12 -2.99 -4.24
CA GLY A 94 -9.45 -3.31 -5.63
C GLY A 94 -8.32 -4.07 -6.34
N ILE A 95 -7.07 -3.59 -6.22
CA ILE A 95 -5.87 -4.24 -6.78
C ILE A 95 -5.67 -5.63 -6.16
N ARG A 96 -5.77 -5.76 -4.83
CA ARG A 96 -5.65 -7.04 -4.11
C ARG A 96 -6.62 -8.09 -4.67
N ARG A 97 -7.88 -7.71 -4.89
CA ARG A 97 -8.89 -8.58 -5.49
C ARG A 97 -8.56 -8.91 -6.94
N ALA A 98 -8.08 -7.94 -7.72
CA ALA A 98 -7.73 -8.14 -9.12
C ALA A 98 -6.60 -9.17 -9.31
N VAL A 99 -5.64 -9.24 -8.38
CA VAL A 99 -4.55 -10.23 -8.38
C VAL A 99 -4.90 -11.55 -7.66
N GLY A 100 -6.17 -11.76 -7.31
CA GLY A 100 -6.67 -13.01 -6.76
C GLY A 100 -6.20 -13.33 -5.34
N VAL A 101 -5.59 -12.38 -4.62
CA VAL A 101 -5.23 -12.59 -3.22
C VAL A 101 -6.51 -12.59 -2.37
N PRO A 102 -6.67 -13.46 -1.36
CA PRO A 102 -7.82 -13.45 -0.45
C PRO A 102 -7.85 -12.24 0.52
N GLY A 103 -9.04 -11.89 1.01
CA GLY A 103 -9.28 -10.73 1.89
C GLY A 103 -9.58 -11.11 3.34
N ASP A 104 -9.27 -12.35 3.72
CA ASP A 104 -9.46 -12.86 5.07
C ASP A 104 -8.48 -12.24 6.08
N ILE A 105 -8.78 -12.41 7.36
CA ILE A 105 -8.04 -11.80 8.48
C ILE A 105 -6.57 -12.20 8.47
N ASP A 106 -6.24 -13.46 8.15
CA ASP A 106 -4.88 -13.97 8.20
C ASP A 106 -4.04 -13.35 7.07
N THR A 107 -4.60 -13.34 5.86
CA THR A 107 -3.96 -12.71 4.70
C THR A 107 -3.70 -11.22 4.94
N MET A 108 -4.70 -10.50 5.45
CA MET A 108 -4.57 -9.06 5.76
C MET A 108 -3.56 -8.79 6.86
N SER A 109 -3.51 -9.64 7.89
CA SER A 109 -2.54 -9.56 8.98
C SER A 109 -1.11 -9.77 8.47
N ALA A 110 -0.91 -10.74 7.58
CA ALA A 110 0.39 -11.01 6.96
C ALA A 110 0.89 -9.82 6.10
N ILE A 111 0.02 -9.24 5.27
CA ILE A 111 0.34 -8.06 4.46
C ILE A 111 0.74 -6.88 5.35
N ARG A 112 -0.03 -6.59 6.40
CA ARG A 112 0.27 -5.52 7.35
C ARG A 112 1.61 -5.75 8.05
N ALA A 113 1.87 -6.96 8.52
CA ALA A 113 3.14 -7.32 9.15
C ALA A 113 4.32 -7.09 8.20
N LEU A 114 4.20 -7.49 6.93
CA LEU A 114 5.24 -7.23 5.91
C LEU A 114 5.44 -5.74 5.64
N ALA A 115 4.35 -4.99 5.49
CA ALA A 115 4.38 -3.55 5.22
C ALA A 115 5.12 -2.79 6.34
N HIS A 116 4.88 -3.14 7.60
CA HIS A 116 5.51 -2.48 8.74
C HIS A 116 6.93 -2.98 9.05
N ARG A 117 7.29 -4.21 8.64
CA ARG A 117 8.65 -4.75 8.82
C ARG A 117 9.70 -4.05 7.95
N ALA A 118 9.30 -3.49 6.81
CA ALA A 118 10.19 -2.84 5.85
C ALA A 118 10.48 -1.36 6.15
N GLY A 119 9.93 -0.80 7.23
CA GLY A 119 10.20 0.59 7.62
C GLY A 119 11.63 0.76 8.15
N PRO A 120 12.29 1.91 7.91
CA PRO A 120 13.54 2.22 8.60
C PRO A 120 13.30 2.17 10.11
N LYS A 121 14.19 1.50 10.87
CA LYS A 121 14.26 1.67 12.32
C LYS A 121 14.36 3.17 12.57
N ALA A 122 13.35 3.75 13.22
CA ALA A 122 13.42 5.14 13.66
C ALA A 122 14.74 5.32 14.42
N GLN A 123 15.63 6.14 13.87
CA GLN A 123 16.82 6.59 14.60
C GLN A 123 16.34 7.34 15.85
N GLY A 124 17.08 7.17 16.94
CA GLY A 124 16.60 7.31 18.30
C GLY A 124 15.97 8.66 18.64
N ALA A 125 14.81 8.59 19.30
CA ALA A 125 14.41 9.63 20.23
C ALA A 125 15.45 9.64 21.37
N GLY A 126 16.44 10.53 21.25
CA GLY A 126 17.31 10.87 22.38
C GLY A 126 16.46 11.37 23.54
N PRO A 127 16.88 11.13 24.79
CA PRO A 127 16.10 11.54 25.96
C PRO A 127 15.93 13.06 25.95
N SER A 128 14.67 13.49 25.90
CA SER A 128 14.28 14.88 26.19
C SER A 128 14.70 15.18 27.62
N LYS A 129 15.78 15.96 27.79
CA LYS A 129 16.11 16.57 29.06
C LYS A 129 15.14 17.73 29.28
N LEU A 130 14.28 17.59 30.28
CA LEU A 130 13.76 18.71 31.07
C LEU A 130 14.53 18.72 32.39
#